data_AF-A0A661ASC5-F1
#
_entry.id   AF-A0A661ASC5-F1
#
_cell.length_a   1.000
_cell.length_b   1.000
_cell.length_c   1.000
_cell.angle_alpha   90.00
_cell.angle_beta   90.00
_cell.angle_gamma   90.00
#
_symmetry.space_group_name_H-M   'P 1'
#
loop_
_entity.id
_entity.type
_entity.pdbx_description
1 polymer ?
#
loop_
_entity_poly.entity_id
_entity_poly.type
_entity_poly.pdbx_seq_one_letter_code
_entity_poly.pdbx_strand_id
1 'polypeptide(L)'
;RIAGDEMDQAIVNWIKKKHNLVIGEPTAEQIKIRIGSAFPLDEEKEMEVRGVDMMTGIPKTVKVTSSEIRDALKEPLDAIIRAVKQALEQTPPELVSDIVDKGIVMTGGGSLLRGLDALLSEETNLLVKVAENPLQCVARGAGTILENLEKYRKVITTAGRE
;
A
#
# COMPACT_ATOMS: atom_id res chain seq x y z
N ARG A 1 -1.64 -10.61 7.25
CA ARG A 1 -0.94 -9.91 6.15
C ARG A 1 -2.01 -9.03 5.50
N ILE A 2 -1.76 -7.74 5.35
CA ILE A 2 -2.69 -6.78 4.73
C ILE A 2 -1.85 -5.98 3.73
N ALA A 3 -2.29 -5.94 2.47
CA ALA A 3 -1.56 -5.35 1.35
C ALA A 3 -2.53 -4.83 0.27
N GLY A 4 -2.17 -4.99 -1.01
CA GLY A 4 -2.90 -4.44 -2.14
C GLY A 4 -4.28 -5.05 -2.36
N ASP A 5 -4.46 -6.34 -2.10
CA ASP A 5 -5.71 -7.07 -2.34
C ASP A 5 -6.78 -6.65 -1.32
N GLU A 6 -6.39 -6.45 -0.05
CA GLU A 6 -7.28 -5.92 0.98
C GLU A 6 -7.72 -4.48 0.69
N MET A 7 -6.86 -3.68 0.06
CA MET A 7 -7.25 -2.34 -0.43
C MET A 7 -8.31 -2.42 -1.52
N ASP A 8 -8.17 -3.35 -2.47
CA ASP A 8 -9.17 -3.54 -3.52
C ASP A 8 -10.50 -4.02 -2.95
N GLN A 9 -10.45 -4.98 -2.02
CA GLN A 9 -11.64 -5.47 -1.34
C GLN A 9 -12.34 -4.37 -0.53
N ALA A 10 -11.57 -3.48 0.12
CA ALA A 10 -12.11 -2.33 0.84
C ALA A 10 -12.85 -1.37 -0.12
N ILE A 11 -12.27 -1.10 -1.30
CA ILE A 11 -12.91 -0.29 -2.35
C ILE A 11 -14.20 -0.95 -2.84
N VAL A 12 -14.18 -2.26 -3.16
CA VAL A 12 -15.38 -3.01 -3.58
C VAL A 12 -16.51 -2.85 -2.54
N ASN A 13 -16.18 -3.07 -1.26
CA ASN A 13 -17.15 -2.99 -0.18
C ASN A 13 -17.69 -1.57 0.01
N TRP A 14 -16.83 -0.57 -0.11
CA TRP A 14 -17.21 0.83 -0.01
C TRP A 14 -18.18 1.23 -1.11
N ILE A 15 -17.86 0.93 -2.38
CA ILE A 15 -18.71 1.24 -3.53
C ILE A 15 -20.07 0.52 -3.42
N LYS A 16 -20.06 -0.74 -2.99
CA LYS A 16 -21.29 -1.50 -2.72
C LYS A 16 -22.17 -0.81 -1.67
N LYS A 17 -21.59 -0.36 -0.56
CA LYS A 17 -22.32 0.25 0.56
C LYS A 17 -22.78 1.68 0.26
N LYS A 18 -21.95 2.50 -0.37
CA LYS A 18 -22.20 3.93 -0.57
C LYS A 18 -23.06 4.21 -1.81
N HIS A 19 -22.86 3.45 -2.89
CA HIS A 19 -23.52 3.69 -4.18
C HIS A 19 -24.56 2.63 -4.57
N ASN A 20 -24.72 1.58 -3.75
CA ASN A 20 -25.51 0.39 -4.08
C ASN A 20 -25.08 -0.25 -5.42
N LEU A 21 -23.77 -0.19 -5.72
CA LEU A 21 -23.21 -0.62 -7.00
C LEU A 21 -22.23 -1.77 -6.77
N VAL A 22 -22.38 -2.86 -7.52
CA VAL A 22 -21.42 -3.98 -7.51
C VAL A 22 -20.41 -3.77 -8.62
N ILE A 23 -19.12 -3.84 -8.25
CA ILE A 23 -17.98 -3.82 -9.15
C ILE A 23 -17.08 -5.03 -8.90
N GLY A 24 -16.32 -5.44 -9.91
CA GLY A 24 -15.32 -6.49 -9.78
C GLY A 24 -13.99 -5.97 -9.22
N GLU A 25 -13.16 -6.89 -8.75
CA GLU A 25 -11.80 -6.62 -8.27
C GLU A 25 -10.93 -5.87 -9.29
N PRO A 26 -10.91 -6.21 -10.61
CA PRO A 26 -10.14 -5.44 -11.58
C PRO A 26 -10.56 -3.97 -11.68
N THR A 27 -11.85 -3.67 -11.47
CA THR A 27 -12.36 -2.30 -11.44
C THR A 27 -11.92 -1.57 -10.18
N ALA A 28 -11.94 -2.25 -9.02
CA ALA A 28 -11.43 -1.70 -7.78
C ALA A 28 -9.93 -1.39 -7.85
N GLU A 29 -9.14 -2.28 -8.44
CA GLU A 29 -7.70 -2.04 -8.65
C GLU A 29 -7.46 -0.84 -9.57
N GLN A 30 -8.25 -0.68 -10.65
CA GLN A 30 -8.17 0.51 -11.50
C GLN A 30 -8.50 1.79 -10.75
N ILE A 31 -9.49 1.77 -9.86
CA ILE A 31 -9.82 2.91 -8.99
C ILE A 31 -8.62 3.23 -8.07
N LYS A 32 -8.07 2.22 -7.39
CA LYS A 32 -6.89 2.32 -6.52
C LYS A 32 -5.71 2.97 -7.24
N ILE A 33 -5.39 2.50 -8.45
CA ILE A 33 -4.26 3.01 -9.23
C ILE A 33 -4.51 4.44 -9.73
N ARG A 34 -5.70 4.74 -10.25
CA ARG A 34 -5.98 6.02 -10.92
C ARG A 34 -6.21 7.17 -9.95
N ILE A 35 -7.03 6.95 -8.92
CA ILE A 35 -7.47 8.00 -8.00
C ILE A 35 -7.25 7.66 -6.52
N GLY A 36 -6.80 6.45 -6.18
CA GLY A 36 -6.47 6.09 -4.81
C GLY A 36 -5.38 6.98 -4.21
N SER A 37 -5.59 7.35 -2.94
CA SER A 37 -4.65 8.13 -2.13
C SER A 37 -4.79 7.75 -0.66
N ALA A 38 -3.68 7.82 0.07
CA ALA A 38 -3.60 7.59 1.51
C ALA A 38 -3.59 8.92 2.29
N PHE A 39 -3.25 10.04 1.65
CA PHE A 39 -3.14 11.36 2.26
C PHE A 39 -3.85 12.41 1.39
N PRO A 40 -4.37 13.52 1.96
CA PRO A 40 -4.93 14.65 1.21
C PRO A 40 -4.09 15.07 0.00
N LEU A 41 -4.75 15.33 -1.13
CA LEU A 41 -4.09 15.82 -2.34
C LEU A 41 -4.35 17.32 -2.48
N ASP A 42 -3.43 18.05 -3.08
CA ASP A 42 -3.63 19.47 -3.41
C ASP A 42 -4.85 19.66 -4.34
N GLU A 43 -5.02 18.73 -5.28
CA GLU A 43 -6.18 18.64 -6.15
C GLU A 43 -6.77 17.23 -6.08
N GLU A 44 -8.02 17.15 -5.61
CA GLU A 44 -8.77 15.90 -5.56
C GLU A 44 -9.08 15.41 -6.98
N LYS A 45 -8.93 14.10 -7.18
CA LYS A 45 -9.20 13.42 -8.45
C LYS A 45 -10.56 12.77 -8.43
N GLU A 46 -11.08 12.50 -9.61
CA GLU A 46 -12.36 11.84 -9.80
C GLU A 46 -12.33 10.92 -11.02
N MET A 47 -13.20 9.92 -11.02
CA MET A 47 -13.42 9.08 -12.19
C MET A 47 -14.85 8.53 -12.21
N GLU A 48 -15.29 8.13 -13.40
CA GLU A 48 -16.52 7.38 -13.57
C GLU A 48 -16.27 5.88 -13.42
N VAL A 49 -17.15 5.21 -12.67
CA VAL A 49 -17.10 3.79 -12.39
C VAL A 49 -18.40 3.16 -12.83
N ARG A 50 -18.31 2.17 -13.72
CA ARG A 50 -19.45 1.40 -14.20
C ARG A 50 -19.54 0.08 -13.44
N GLY A 51 -20.74 -0.26 -13.00
CA GLY A 51 -21.04 -1.52 -12.31
C GLY A 51 -22.50 -1.92 -12.49
N VAL A 52 -22.96 -2.86 -11.67
CA VAL A 52 -24.35 -3.33 -11.65
C VAL A 52 -25.05 -2.75 -10.43
N ASP A 53 -26.14 -2.02 -10.64
CA ASP A 53 -26.94 -1.47 -9.55
C ASP A 53 -27.67 -2.61 -8.81
N MET A 54 -27.53 -2.68 -7.49
CA MET A 54 -28.08 -3.77 -6.67
C MET A 54 -29.60 -3.75 -6.55
N MET A 55 -30.24 -2.59 -6.73
CA MET A 55 -31.69 -2.49 -6.61
C MET A 55 -32.39 -2.89 -7.91
N THR A 56 -31.82 -2.49 -9.04
CA THR A 56 -32.44 -2.66 -10.36
C THR A 56 -31.85 -3.80 -11.19
N GLY A 57 -30.61 -4.22 -10.90
CA GLY A 57 -29.87 -5.21 -11.68
C GLY A 57 -29.33 -4.68 -13.01
N ILE A 58 -29.47 -3.38 -13.29
CA ILE A 58 -29.10 -2.76 -14.58
C ILE A 58 -27.71 -2.11 -14.46
N PRO A 59 -26.91 -2.08 -15.55
CA PRO A 59 -25.65 -1.33 -15.56
C PRO A 59 -25.86 0.16 -15.23
N LYS A 60 -25.09 0.66 -14.27
CA LYS A 60 -25.12 2.04 -13.81
C LYS A 60 -23.70 2.59 -13.73
N THR A 61 -23.55 3.88 -13.99
CA THR A 61 -22.30 4.61 -13.84
C THR A 61 -22.44 5.59 -12.67
N VAL A 62 -21.44 5.63 -11.80
CA VAL A 62 -21.35 6.58 -10.70
C VAL A 62 -20.02 7.30 -10.75
N LYS A 63 -19.98 8.52 -10.22
CA LYS A 63 -18.76 9.32 -10.11
C LYS A 63 -18.19 9.15 -8.70
N VAL A 64 -16.91 8.80 -8.62
CA VAL A 64 -16.17 8.58 -7.36
C VAL A 64 -14.99 9.55 -7.29
N THR A 65 -14.60 9.95 -6.08
CA THR A 65 -13.51 10.92 -5.85
C THR A 65 -12.38 10.31 -5.03
N SER A 66 -11.17 10.85 -5.13
CA SER A 66 -10.02 10.39 -4.34
C SER A 66 -10.26 10.51 -2.84
N SER A 67 -10.98 11.54 -2.38
CA SER A 67 -11.38 11.71 -0.98
C SER A 67 -12.26 10.55 -0.49
N GLU A 68 -13.25 10.16 -1.28
CA GLU A 68 -14.11 9.01 -0.99
C GLU A 68 -13.33 7.70 -0.95
N ILE A 69 -12.41 7.50 -1.91
CA ILE A 69 -11.57 6.30 -1.95
C ILE A 69 -10.60 6.27 -0.77
N ARG A 70 -10.09 7.42 -0.33
CA ARG A 70 -9.25 7.52 0.86
C ARG A 70 -10.00 7.09 2.12
N ASP A 71 -11.28 7.44 2.26
CA ASP A 71 -12.12 6.92 3.35
C ASP A 71 -12.29 5.41 3.27
N ALA A 72 -12.49 4.87 2.05
CA ALA A 72 -12.58 3.43 1.83
C ALA A 72 -11.31 2.68 2.25
N LEU A 73 -10.14 3.29 2.06
CA LEU A 73 -8.83 2.71 2.34
C LEU A 73 -8.39 2.85 3.80
N LYS A 74 -9.14 3.55 4.65
CA LYS A 74 -8.73 3.85 6.03
C LYS A 74 -8.36 2.59 6.84
N GLU A 75 -9.23 1.58 6.84
CA GLU A 75 -9.01 0.35 7.62
C GLU A 75 -7.75 -0.43 7.20
N PRO A 76 -7.52 -0.75 5.91
CA PRO A 76 -6.27 -1.42 5.52
C PRO A 76 -5.03 -0.55 5.75
N LEU A 77 -5.12 0.77 5.60
CA LEU A 77 -4.02 1.69 5.88
C LEU A 77 -3.66 1.74 7.37
N ASP A 78 -4.66 1.84 8.25
CA ASP A 78 -4.47 1.80 9.70
C ASP A 78 -3.75 0.52 10.14
N ALA A 79 -4.05 -0.61 9.47
CA ALA A 79 -3.38 -1.86 9.77
C ALA A 79 -1.90 -1.87 9.34
N ILE A 80 -1.58 -1.25 8.20
CA ILE A 80 -0.19 -1.06 7.76
C ILE A 80 0.57 -0.15 8.74
N ILE A 81 -0.04 0.97 9.13
CA ILE A 81 0.55 1.90 10.12
C ILE A 81 0.83 1.19 11.44
N ARG A 82 -0.14 0.42 11.96
CA ARG A 82 0.03 -0.36 13.20
C ARG A 82 1.18 -1.34 13.08
N ALA A 83 1.31 -2.05 11.96
CA ALA A 83 2.40 -3.00 11.74
C ALA A 83 3.77 -2.29 11.72
N VAL A 84 3.87 -1.11 11.10
CA VAL A 84 5.09 -0.31 11.09
C VAL A 84 5.45 0.16 12.51
N LYS A 85 4.49 0.72 13.26
CA LYS A 85 4.72 1.15 14.65
C LYS A 85 5.16 0.00 15.55
N GLN A 86 4.52 -1.15 15.43
CA GLN A 86 4.89 -2.35 16.17
C GLN A 86 6.31 -2.83 15.85
N ALA A 87 6.75 -2.73 14.59
CA ALA A 87 8.12 -3.06 14.20
C ALA A 87 9.14 -2.10 14.82
N LEU A 88 8.82 -0.80 14.86
CA LEU A 88 9.67 0.21 15.50
C LEU A 88 9.77 0.00 17.02
N GLU A 89 8.66 -0.35 17.69
CA GLU A 89 8.64 -0.65 19.13
C GLU A 89 9.49 -1.88 19.50
N GLN A 90 9.59 -2.86 18.61
CA GLN A 90 10.41 -4.07 18.81
C GLN A 90 11.87 -3.87 18.40
N THR A 91 12.21 -2.72 17.82
CA THR A 91 13.58 -2.45 17.37
C THR A 91 14.48 -2.18 18.57
N PRO A 92 15.63 -2.87 18.69
CA PRO A 92 16.59 -2.63 19.76
C PRO A 92 17.04 -1.16 19.81
N PRO A 93 17.18 -0.54 21.00
CA PRO A 93 17.53 0.88 21.14
C PRO A 93 18.80 1.29 20.38
N GLU A 94 19.77 0.38 20.28
CA GLU A 94 21.02 0.61 19.56
C GLU A 94 20.82 0.87 18.05
N LEU A 95 19.72 0.41 17.46
CA LEU A 95 19.38 0.60 16.05
C LEU A 95 18.41 1.77 15.82
N VAL A 96 17.77 2.28 16.87
CA VAL A 96 16.76 3.34 16.75
C VAL A 96 17.38 4.64 16.23
N SER A 97 18.58 5.00 16.71
CA SER A 97 19.30 6.20 16.25
C SER A 97 19.53 6.18 14.73
N ASP A 98 19.96 5.04 14.20
CA ASP A 98 20.16 4.81 12.78
C ASP A 98 18.87 4.96 11.96
N ILE A 99 17.73 4.53 12.50
CA ILE A 99 16.42 4.67 11.84
C ILE A 99 15.94 6.12 11.87
N VAL A 100 16.16 6.84 12.97
CA VAL A 100 15.84 8.27 13.07
C VAL A 100 16.61 9.07 12.02
N ASP A 101 17.89 8.75 11.81
CA ASP A 101 18.74 9.46 10.85
C ASP A 101 18.45 9.07 9.39
N LYS A 102 18.23 7.78 9.10
CA LYS A 102 18.11 7.28 7.71
C LYS A 102 16.67 7.18 7.22
N GLY A 103 15.71 7.09 8.13
CA GLY A 103 14.30 6.92 7.86
C GLY A 103 13.89 5.52 7.40
N ILE A 104 12.65 5.42 6.94
CA ILE A 104 12.02 4.20 6.40
C ILE A 104 12.09 4.25 4.87
N VAL A 105 12.42 3.11 4.26
CA VAL A 105 12.36 2.93 2.79
C VAL A 105 11.21 2.01 2.43
N MET A 106 10.24 2.52 1.66
CA MET A 106 9.11 1.76 1.14
C MET A 106 9.45 1.10 -0.20
N THR A 107 8.92 -0.10 -0.42
CA THR A 107 9.09 -0.87 -1.65
C THR A 107 7.84 -1.69 -1.98
N GLY A 108 7.82 -2.35 -3.14
CA GLY A 108 6.68 -3.12 -3.64
C GLY A 108 5.58 -2.26 -4.27
N GLY A 109 4.63 -2.88 -4.96
CA GLY A 109 3.59 -2.15 -5.71
C GLY A 109 2.65 -1.33 -4.82
N GLY A 110 2.34 -1.82 -3.61
CA GLY A 110 1.51 -1.10 -2.64
C GLY A 110 2.12 0.23 -2.18
N SER A 111 3.44 0.39 -2.26
CA SER A 111 4.12 1.66 -1.92
C SER A 111 3.80 2.80 -2.87
N LEU A 112 3.23 2.51 -4.05
CA LEU A 112 2.88 3.50 -5.07
C LEU A 112 1.54 4.19 -4.82
N LEU A 113 0.82 3.84 -3.75
CA LEU A 113 -0.38 4.55 -3.34
C LEU A 113 -0.01 5.99 -2.94
N ARG A 114 -0.68 6.97 -3.55
CA ARG A 114 -0.31 8.39 -3.42
C ARG A 114 -0.41 8.85 -1.97
N GLY A 115 0.67 9.44 -1.46
CA GLY A 115 0.74 9.97 -0.10
C GLY A 115 0.84 8.91 0.99
N LEU A 116 1.10 7.63 0.66
CA LEU A 116 1.33 6.61 1.69
C LEU A 116 2.61 6.87 2.49
N ASP A 117 3.65 7.37 1.81
CA ASP A 117 4.88 7.85 2.42
C ASP A 117 4.63 9.05 3.35
N ALA A 118 3.86 10.04 2.90
CA ALA A 118 3.46 11.19 3.71
C ALA A 118 2.66 10.77 4.95
N LEU A 119 1.67 9.89 4.78
CA LEU A 119 0.87 9.34 5.88
C LEU A 119 1.76 8.61 6.90
N LEU A 120 2.66 7.73 6.44
CA LEU A 120 3.57 7.02 7.34
C LEU A 120 4.55 7.97 8.02
N SER A 121 5.02 9.02 7.33
CA SER A 121 5.90 10.03 7.90
C SER A 121 5.20 10.81 9.02
N GLU A 122 3.95 11.20 8.83
CA GLU A 122 3.14 11.88 9.86
C GLU A 122 2.91 10.96 11.08
N GLU A 123 2.54 9.70 10.82
CA GLU A 123 2.21 8.75 11.88
C GLU A 123 3.42 8.26 12.68
N THR A 124 4.61 8.25 12.08
CA THR A 124 5.84 7.74 12.72
C THR A 124 6.81 8.83 13.16
N ASN A 125 6.64 10.07 12.69
CA ASN A 125 7.63 11.15 12.83
C ASN A 125 9.03 10.81 12.28
N LEU A 126 9.10 9.92 11.30
CA LEU A 126 10.33 9.53 10.63
C LEU A 126 10.29 9.97 9.17
N LEU A 127 11.47 10.20 8.59
CA LEU A 127 11.59 10.35 7.14
C LEU A 127 11.12 9.06 6.47
N VAL A 128 10.19 9.15 5.52
CA VAL A 128 9.75 8.00 4.72
C VAL A 128 10.00 8.31 3.24
N LYS A 129 10.62 7.36 2.53
CA LYS A 129 10.91 7.48 1.10
C LYS A 129 10.54 6.22 0.34
N VAL A 130 9.99 6.38 -0.85
CA VAL A 130 9.75 5.27 -1.77
C VAL A 130 11.03 4.97 -2.54
N ALA A 131 11.38 3.69 -2.67
CA ALA A 131 12.50 3.27 -3.49
C ALA A 131 12.28 3.66 -4.96
N GLU A 132 13.35 3.96 -5.71
CA GLU A 132 13.28 4.44 -7.10
C GLU A 132 12.53 3.47 -8.03
N ASN A 133 12.73 2.16 -7.84
CA ASN A 133 12.11 1.10 -8.65
C ASN A 133 11.42 0.07 -7.74
N PRO A 134 10.32 0.45 -7.04
CA PRO A 134 9.79 -0.31 -5.92
C PRO A 134 9.22 -1.67 -6.36
N LEU A 135 8.72 -1.77 -7.59
CA LEU A 135 8.24 -3.03 -8.19
C LEU A 135 9.38 -4.03 -8.49
N GLN A 136 10.61 -3.56 -8.65
CA GLN A 136 11.75 -4.38 -9.05
C GLN A 136 12.71 -4.70 -7.91
N CYS A 137 12.57 -4.05 -6.74
CA CYS A 137 13.51 -4.19 -5.63
C CYS A 137 13.77 -5.65 -5.23
N VAL A 138 12.72 -6.48 -5.17
CA VAL A 138 12.84 -7.90 -4.79
C VAL A 138 13.65 -8.68 -5.85
N ALA A 139 13.27 -8.56 -7.12
CA ALA A 139 13.95 -9.26 -8.22
C ALA A 139 15.41 -8.82 -8.37
N ARG A 140 15.68 -7.50 -8.27
CA ARG A 140 17.03 -6.94 -8.32
C ARG A 140 17.88 -7.41 -7.14
N GLY A 141 17.33 -7.38 -5.93
CA GLY A 141 18.02 -7.87 -4.73
C GLY A 141 18.40 -9.34 -4.84
N ALA A 142 17.49 -10.18 -5.34
CA ALA A 142 17.78 -11.59 -5.62
C ALA A 142 18.88 -11.76 -6.68
N GLY A 143 18.85 -10.98 -7.77
CA GLY A 143 19.90 -10.98 -8.79
C GLY A 143 21.27 -10.57 -8.24
N THR A 144 21.34 -9.51 -7.41
CA THR A 144 22.58 -9.06 -6.78
C THR A 144 23.19 -10.14 -5.87
N ILE A 145 22.36 -10.89 -5.15
CA ILE A 145 22.82 -12.03 -4.34
C ILE A 145 23.39 -13.13 -5.24
N LEU A 146 22.71 -13.45 -6.34
CA LEU A 146 23.15 -14.47 -7.30
C LEU A 146 24.49 -14.12 -7.98
N GLU A 147 24.74 -12.85 -8.23
CA GLU A 147 26.02 -12.36 -8.76
C GLU A 147 27.17 -12.42 -7.72
N ASN A 148 26.84 -12.51 -6.43
CA ASN A 148 27.79 -12.39 -5.32
C ASN A 148 27.63 -13.50 -4.27
N LEU A 149 27.42 -14.74 -4.72
CA LEU A 149 27.05 -15.87 -3.86
C LEU A 149 28.00 -16.09 -2.68
N GLU A 150 29.32 -16.01 -2.87
CA GLU A 150 30.28 -16.22 -1.77
C GLU A 150 30.17 -15.12 -0.71
N LYS A 151 29.96 -13.85 -1.13
CA LYS A 151 29.79 -12.72 -0.20
C LYS A 151 28.54 -12.89 0.65
N TYR A 152 27.45 -13.36 0.06
CA TYR A 152 26.14 -13.52 0.72
C TYR A 152 25.86 -14.93 1.21
N ARG A 153 26.85 -15.83 1.17
CA ARG A 153 26.70 -17.25 1.51
C ARG A 153 26.00 -17.48 2.85
N LYS A 154 26.35 -16.70 3.88
CA LYS A 154 25.72 -16.77 5.21
C LYS A 154 24.21 -16.48 5.19
N VAL A 155 23.75 -15.58 4.32
CA VAL A 155 22.32 -15.25 4.20
C VAL A 155 21.57 -16.37 3.48
N ILE A 156 22.20 -16.98 2.47
CA ILE A 156 21.61 -18.03 1.64
C ILE A 156 21.51 -19.37 2.39
N THR A 157 22.54 -19.74 3.16
CA THR A 157 22.63 -21.06 3.80
C THR A 157 21.93 -21.16 5.15
N THR A 158 21.33 -20.09 5.67
CA THR A 158 20.66 -20.09 6.98
C THR A 158 19.21 -20.63 6.92
N ALA A 159 18.72 -21.04 5.75
CA ALA A 159 17.43 -21.70 5.56
C ALA A 159 17.43 -23.19 6.00
N GLY A 160 17.92 -23.46 7.21
CA GLY A 160 18.03 -24.79 7.79
C GLY A 160 18.25 -24.73 9.30
N ARG A 161 17.27 -24.20 10.04
CA ARG A 161 17.08 -24.46 11.47
C ARG A 161 15.58 -24.54 11.72
N GLU A 162 15.05 -25.76 11.60
CA GLU A 162 13.92 -26.22 12.41
C GLU A 162 14.37 -26.39 13.86
#